data_AF-A0AA86AN27-F1
#
_entry.id   AF-A0AA86AN27-F1
#
_cell.length_a   1.000
_cell.length_b   1.000
_cell.length_c   1.000
_cell.angle_alpha   90.00
_cell.angle_beta   90.00
_cell.angle_gamma   90.00
#
_symmetry.space_group_name_H-M   'P 1'
#
loop_
_entity.id
_entity.type
_entity.pdbx_description
1 polymer ?
#
loop_
_entity_poly.entity_id
_entity_poly.type
_entity_poly.pdbx_seq_one_letter_code
_entity_poly.pdbx_strand_id
1 'polypeptide(L)'
;MTSNSFPSDATLLHVNNATVPFFTYFQEGIEFISFDTSTCVPPEPMVNAMIALELLDAPTKKVVMINHRSPVGLLAKVQPFYDIEVSELDGGKLQLIFSYKEGMSDKVDLSQKQCAG
;
A
#
# COMPACT_ATOMS: atom_id res chain seq x y z
N MET A 1 19.83 -4.04 -13.63
CA MET A 1 20.15 -3.38 -12.35
C MET A 1 18.84 -3.32 -11.59
N THR A 2 18.71 -4.12 -10.53
CA THR A 2 17.50 -4.14 -9.70
C THR A 2 17.44 -2.80 -8.97
N SER A 3 16.51 -1.92 -9.36
CA SER A 3 16.21 -0.73 -8.56
C SER A 3 15.83 -1.23 -7.16
N ASN A 4 16.68 -0.97 -6.17
CA ASN A 4 16.36 -1.23 -4.78
C ASN A 4 15.29 -0.20 -4.37
N SER A 5 14.02 -0.54 -4.62
CA SER A 5 12.85 0.25 -4.23
C SER A 5 12.63 0.29 -2.71
N PHE A 6 13.54 -0.29 -1.92
CA PHE A 6 13.40 -0.47 -0.48
C PHE A 6 14.72 -0.11 0.25
N PRO A 7 14.63 0.34 1.51
CA PRO A 7 15.80 0.51 2.38
C PRO A 7 16.63 -0.77 2.53
N SER A 8 17.93 -0.63 2.81
CA SER A 8 18.86 -1.77 2.92
C SER A 8 18.57 -2.72 4.09
N ASP A 9 17.83 -2.24 5.08
CA ASP A 9 17.42 -2.95 6.28
C ASP A 9 15.99 -3.52 6.18
N ALA A 10 15.33 -3.38 5.03
CA ALA A 10 14.02 -3.97 4.81
C ALA A 10 14.07 -5.50 4.88
N THR A 11 13.13 -6.07 5.63
CA THR A 11 13.00 -7.51 5.83
C THR A 11 11.74 -8.03 5.16
N LEU A 12 11.76 -9.29 4.69
CA LEU A 12 10.59 -9.91 4.08
C LEU A 12 9.48 -10.09 5.13
N LEU A 13 8.30 -9.54 4.83
CA LEU A 13 7.10 -9.70 5.65
C LEU A 13 6.20 -10.77 5.02
N HIS A 14 5.88 -11.82 5.78
CA HIS A 14 4.93 -12.83 5.32
C HIS A 14 3.50 -12.32 5.51
N VAL A 15 2.79 -12.11 4.39
CA VAL A 15 1.40 -11.64 4.38
C VAL A 15 0.53 -12.68 3.69
N ASN A 16 -0.46 -13.19 4.43
CA ASN A 16 -1.36 -14.22 3.91
C ASN A 16 -2.19 -13.68 2.74
N ASN A 17 -2.37 -14.50 1.70
CA ASN A 17 -3.14 -14.19 0.49
C ASN A 17 -2.60 -13.05 -0.39
N ALA A 18 -1.43 -12.50 -0.07
CA ALA A 18 -0.72 -11.60 -0.96
C ALA A 18 -0.20 -12.36 -2.19
N THR A 19 -0.19 -11.70 -3.35
CA THR A 19 0.35 -12.26 -4.60
C THR A 19 1.71 -11.67 -4.97
N VAL A 20 2.12 -10.60 -4.30
CA VAL A 20 3.45 -9.99 -4.42
C VAL A 20 4.19 -10.04 -3.08
N PRO A 21 5.54 -9.97 -3.08
CA PRO A 21 6.30 -9.85 -1.84
C PRO A 21 6.01 -8.55 -1.09
N PHE A 22 5.91 -8.67 0.23
CA PHE A 22 5.82 -7.54 1.15
C PHE A 22 7.12 -7.42 1.93
N PHE A 23 7.52 -6.19 2.23
CA PHE A 23 8.68 -5.90 3.06
C PHE A 23 8.29 -4.99 4.23
N THR A 24 8.98 -5.12 5.36
CA THR A 24 8.83 -4.21 6.50
C THR A 24 10.18 -3.64 6.93
N TYR A 25 10.18 -2.37 7.33
CA TYR A 25 11.34 -1.65 7.86
C TYR A 25 10.88 -0.57 8.85
N PHE A 26 11.81 -0.11 9.69
CA PHE A 26 11.56 0.94 10.67
C PHE A 26 12.33 2.20 10.31
N GLN A 27 11.65 3.35 10.32
CA GLN A 27 12.29 4.65 10.16
C GLN A 27 11.67 5.62 11.15
N GLU A 28 12.51 6.25 11.98
CA GLU A 28 12.08 7.26 12.96
C GLU A 28 10.96 6.79 13.91
N GLY A 29 10.96 5.49 14.25
CA GLY A 29 9.93 4.90 15.12
C GLY A 29 8.60 4.57 14.43
N ILE A 30 8.52 4.72 13.11
CA ILE A 30 7.38 4.31 12.28
C ILE A 30 7.74 3.01 11.56
N GLU A 31 6.84 2.04 11.60
CA GLU A 31 6.92 0.83 10.80
C GLU A 31 6.35 1.10 9.40
N PHE A 32 7.10 0.75 8.37
CA PHE A 32 6.68 0.88 6.98
C PHE A 32 6.47 -0.51 6.39
N ILE A 33 5.30 -0.74 5.82
CA ILE A 33 4.95 -1.97 5.11
C ILE A 33 4.89 -1.65 3.61
N SER A 34 5.77 -2.23 2.83
CA SER A 34 5.96 -1.88 1.42
C SER A 34 5.76 -3.05 0.46
N PHE A 35 5.21 -2.76 -0.72
CA PHE A 35 4.99 -3.75 -1.78
C PHE A 35 4.92 -3.07 -3.16
N ASP A 36 5.26 -3.81 -4.21
CA ASP A 36 5.31 -3.32 -5.60
C ASP A 36 4.33 -4.10 -6.48
N THR A 37 3.33 -3.41 -7.02
CA THR A 37 2.35 -3.95 -7.97
C THR A 37 2.47 -3.30 -9.36
N SER A 38 3.59 -2.63 -9.64
CA SER A 38 3.81 -1.91 -10.91
C SER A 38 3.92 -2.82 -12.13
N THR A 39 3.99 -4.13 -11.96
CA THR A 39 3.92 -5.12 -13.04
C THR A 39 2.60 -5.89 -13.07
N CYS A 40 1.72 -5.66 -12.09
CA CYS A 40 0.46 -6.38 -11.95
C CYS A 40 -0.67 -5.70 -12.76
N VAL A 41 -1.66 -6.50 -13.17
CA VAL A 41 -2.87 -6.04 -13.84
C VAL A 41 -4.08 -6.13 -12.91
N PRO A 42 -5.12 -5.27 -13.06
CA PRO A 42 -6.34 -5.40 -12.27
C PRO A 42 -6.93 -6.82 -12.34
N PRO A 43 -7.44 -7.39 -11.23
CA PRO A 43 -7.69 -6.74 -9.92
C PRO A 43 -6.51 -6.82 -8.93
N GLU A 44 -5.37 -7.41 -9.32
CA GLU A 44 -4.28 -7.77 -8.41
C GLU A 44 -3.68 -6.60 -7.60
N PRO A 45 -3.41 -5.40 -8.19
CA PRO A 45 -2.99 -4.24 -7.43
C PRO A 45 -3.95 -3.86 -6.31
N MET A 46 -5.26 -3.94 -6.58
CA MET A 46 -6.28 -3.61 -5.59
C MET A 46 -6.31 -4.66 -4.48
N VAL A 47 -6.27 -5.95 -4.81
CA VAL A 47 -6.30 -7.02 -3.80
C VAL A 47 -5.13 -6.88 -2.80
N ASN A 48 -3.90 -6.69 -3.29
CA ASN A 48 -2.74 -6.50 -2.41
C ASN A 48 -2.83 -5.20 -1.61
N ALA A 49 -3.35 -4.12 -2.19
CA ALA A 49 -3.55 -2.88 -1.45
C ALA A 49 -4.56 -3.05 -0.30
N MET A 50 -5.66 -3.76 -0.52
CA MET A 50 -6.65 -4.02 0.54
C MET A 50 -6.05 -4.85 1.68
N ILE A 51 -5.29 -5.90 1.34
CA ILE A 51 -4.55 -6.71 2.32
C ILE A 51 -3.55 -5.86 3.10
N ALA A 52 -2.82 -4.97 2.42
CA ALA A 52 -1.86 -4.07 3.06
C ALA A 52 -2.55 -3.10 4.04
N LEU A 53 -3.69 -2.55 3.64
CA LEU A 53 -4.47 -1.62 4.47
C LEU A 53 -5.09 -2.28 5.71
N GLU A 54 -5.33 -3.60 5.68
CA GLU A 54 -5.71 -4.37 6.88
C GLU A 54 -4.58 -4.40 7.94
N LEU A 55 -3.31 -4.21 7.53
CA LEU A 55 -2.16 -4.16 8.43
C LEU A 55 -1.89 -2.75 8.99
N LEU A 56 -2.50 -1.72 8.40
CA LEU A 56 -2.42 -0.33 8.83
C LEU A 56 -3.43 -0.08 9.96
N ASP A 57 -3.09 -0.59 11.15
CA ASP A 57 -3.94 -0.63 12.34
C ASP A 57 -3.53 0.38 13.44
N ALA A 58 -2.49 1.19 13.18
CA ALA A 58 -1.94 2.11 14.16
C ALA A 58 -1.30 3.36 13.51
N PRO A 59 -1.28 4.50 14.21
CA PRO A 59 -0.59 5.73 13.76
C PRO A 59 0.92 5.57 13.59
N THR A 60 1.52 4.55 14.22
CA THR A 60 2.94 4.22 14.09
C THR A 60 3.24 3.30 12.90
N LYS A 61 2.28 3.11 11.99
CA LYS A 61 2.44 2.33 10.76
C LYS A 61 2.14 3.17 9.53
N LYS A 62 2.82 2.87 8.43
CA LYS A 62 2.54 3.40 7.09
C LYS A 62 2.60 2.27 6.08
N VAL A 63 1.77 2.38 5.03
CA VAL A 63 1.79 1.46 3.90
C VAL A 63 2.34 2.19 2.68
N VAL A 64 3.31 1.58 2.00
CA VAL A 64 3.94 2.11 0.78
C VAL A 64 3.63 1.17 -0.39
N MET A 65 2.90 1.68 -1.37
CA MET A 65 2.53 0.94 -2.59
C MET A 65 3.22 1.58 -3.79
N ILE A 66 3.95 0.78 -4.57
CA ILE A 66 4.40 1.18 -5.90
C ILE A 66 3.43 0.62 -6.93
N ASN A 67 2.94 1.47 -7.84
CA ASN A 67 2.01 1.06 -8.88
C ASN A 67 2.38 1.65 -10.25
N HIS A 68 1.87 1.05 -11.32
CA HIS A 68 2.14 1.49 -12.69
C HIS A 68 1.30 2.70 -13.12
N ARG A 69 0.18 2.96 -12.42
CA ARG A 69 -0.67 4.13 -12.60
C ARG A 69 -1.51 4.38 -11.35
N SER A 70 -2.19 5.51 -11.28
CA SER A 70 -3.06 5.84 -10.14
C SER A 70 -4.23 4.84 -10.04
N PRO A 71 -4.43 4.15 -8.90
CA PRO A 71 -5.55 3.24 -8.71
C PRO A 71 -6.80 4.01 -8.28
N VAL A 72 -7.40 4.77 -9.20
CA VAL A 72 -8.51 5.71 -8.92
C VAL A 72 -9.68 5.05 -8.17
N GLY A 73 -10.07 3.82 -8.54
CA GLY A 73 -11.13 3.08 -7.86
C GLY A 73 -10.81 2.74 -6.41
N LEU A 74 -9.55 2.41 -6.10
CA LEU A 74 -9.09 2.20 -4.73
C LEU A 74 -9.12 3.53 -3.95
N LEU A 75 -8.54 4.58 -4.53
CA LEU A 75 -8.46 5.89 -3.87
C LEU A 75 -9.83 6.44 -3.53
N ALA A 76 -10.79 6.36 -4.46
CA ALA A 76 -12.17 6.79 -4.22
C ALA A 76 -12.81 6.06 -3.02
N LYS A 77 -12.44 4.80 -2.79
CA LYS A 77 -12.95 3.98 -1.68
C LYS A 77 -12.29 4.31 -0.35
N VAL A 78 -10.98 4.54 -0.33
CA VAL A 78 -10.20 4.60 0.92
C VAL A 78 -9.76 6.00 1.34
N GLN A 79 -9.79 7.00 0.43
CA GLN A 79 -9.38 8.39 0.73
C GLN A 79 -10.07 9.03 1.94
N PRO A 80 -11.35 8.72 2.32
CA PRO A 80 -11.93 9.35 3.50
C PRO A 80 -11.36 8.82 4.82
N PHE A 81 -10.70 7.66 4.78
CA PHE A 81 -10.29 6.89 5.95
C PHE A 81 -8.79 6.93 6.22
N TYR A 82 -7.98 7.37 5.26
CA TYR A 82 -6.52 7.44 5.37
C TYR A 82 -6.02 8.76 4.80
N ASP A 83 -4.89 9.24 5.33
CA ASP A 83 -4.15 10.31 4.67
C ASP A 83 -3.23 9.68 3.61
N ILE A 84 -3.33 10.15 2.38
CA ILE A 84 -2.69 9.52 1.22
C ILE A 84 -1.79 10.54 0.52
N GLU A 85 -0.50 10.24 0.46
CA GLU A 85 0.47 10.98 -0.33
C GLU A 85 0.75 10.21 -1.62
N VAL A 86 0.82 10.93 -2.74
CA VAL A 86 1.13 10.35 -4.06
C VAL A 86 2.30 11.10 -4.66
N SER A 87 3.32 10.36 -5.08
CA SER A 87 4.47 10.91 -5.81
C SER A 87 4.74 10.12 -7.08
N GLU A 88 5.21 10.81 -8.11
CA GLU A 88 5.70 10.18 -9.33
C GLU A 88 7.12 9.67 -9.11
N LEU A 89 7.40 8.47 -9.62
CA LEU A 89 8.72 7.85 -9.66
C LEU A 89 9.20 7.79 -11.11
N ASP A 90 10.50 7.51 -11.28
CA ASP A 90 11.11 7.30 -12.58
C ASP A 90 10.36 6.23 -13.40
N GLY A 91 10.26 6.48 -14.71
CA GLY A 91 9.56 5.59 -15.63
C GLY A 91 8.04 5.66 -15.56
N GLY A 92 7.47 6.71 -14.94
CA GLY A 92 6.03 6.96 -14.90
C GLY A 92 5.27 6.07 -13.90
N LYS A 93 6.01 5.42 -12.99
CA LYS A 93 5.41 4.71 -11.85
C LYS A 93 4.95 5.72 -10.81
N LEU A 94 4.05 5.28 -9.93
CA LEU A 94 3.60 6.07 -8.78
C LEU A 94 3.97 5.36 -7.49
N GLN A 95 4.33 6.14 -6.49
CA GLN A 95 4.36 5.72 -5.10
C GLN A 95 3.16 6.32 -4.38
N LEU A 96 2.47 5.49 -3.61
CA LEU A 96 1.39 5.89 -2.73
C LEU A 96 1.79 5.55 -1.29
N ILE A 97 1.71 6.53 -0.40
CA ILE A 97 1.94 6.34 1.03
C ILE A 97 0.61 6.55 1.75
N PHE A 98 0.11 5.51 2.40
CA PHE A 98 -1.09 5.54 3.22
C PHE A 98 -0.70 5.67 4.69
N SER A 99 -1.27 6.65 5.37
CA SER A 99 -1.08 6.89 6.79
C SER A 99 -2.38 6.68 7.55
N TYR A 100 -2.28 6.07 8.71
CA TYR A 100 -3.41 5.85 9.60
C TYR A 100 -3.98 7.19 10.10
N LYS A 101 -5.31 7.28 10.13
CA LYS A 101 -6.06 8.45 10.57
C LYS A 101 -6.91 8.07 11.78
N GLU A 102 -6.52 8.54 12.94
CA GLU A 102 -7.15 8.18 14.21
C GLU A 102 -8.66 8.50 14.22
N GLY A 103 -9.46 7.52 14.64
CA GLY A 103 -10.93 7.61 14.66
C GLY A 103 -11.61 7.53 13.29
N MET A 104 -10.84 7.39 12.20
CA MET A 104 -11.35 7.23 10.83
C MET A 104 -10.93 5.92 10.19
N SER A 105 -9.65 5.52 10.27
CA SER A 105 -9.16 4.30 9.61
C SER A 105 -9.88 3.04 10.09
N ASP A 106 -10.23 2.94 11.38
CA ASP A 106 -11.01 1.82 11.93
C ASP A 106 -12.40 1.61 11.29
N LYS A 107 -12.93 2.64 10.61
CA LYS A 107 -14.26 2.63 10.01
C LYS A 107 -14.27 2.17 8.55
N VAL A 108 -13.11 1.89 7.96
CA VAL A 108 -13.02 1.50 6.56
C VAL A 108 -13.54 0.07 6.35
N ASP A 109 -14.42 -0.10 5.36
CA ASP A 109 -14.87 -1.44 4.94
C ASP A 109 -13.92 -2.01 3.88
N LEU A 110 -13.00 -2.87 4.33
CA LEU A 110 -12.05 -3.56 3.46
C LEU A 110 -12.59 -4.90 2.91
N SER A 111 -13.80 -5.33 3.30
CA SER A 111 -14.35 -6.63 2.91
C SER A 111 -14.77 -6.69 1.43
N GLN A 112 -15.10 -5.54 0.82
CA GLN A 112 -15.49 -5.49 -0.59
C GLN A 112 -14.27 -5.53 -1.51
N LYS A 113 -13.92 -6.74 -1.97
CA LYS A 113 -12.77 -7.05 -2.86
C LYS A 113 -13.11 -7.01 -4.36
N GLN A 114 -14.27 -6.50 -4.75
CA GLN A 114 -14.71 -6.42 -6.15
C GLN A 114 -14.97 -4.97 -6.57
N CYS A 115 -14.34 -4.52 -7.65
CA CYS A 115 -14.84 -3.38 -8.42
C CYS A 115 -15.98 -3.89 -9.30
N ALA A 116 -17.12 -3.21 -9.29
CA ALA A 116 -18.05 -3.31 -10.41
C ALA A 116 -17.29 -2.83 -11.66
N GLY A 117 -17.23 -3.71 -12.67
CA GLY A 117 -16.60 -3.44 -13.96
C GLY A 117 -17.33 -2.37 -14.75
#